data_AF-A0A936L0I5-F1
#
_entry.id   AF-A0A936L0I5-F1
#
_cell.length_a   1.000
_cell.length_b   1.000
_cell.length_c   1.000
_cell.angle_alpha   90.00
_cell.angle_beta   90.00
_cell.angle_gamma   90.00
#
_symmetry.space_group_name_H-M   'P 1'
#
loop_
_entity.id
_entity.type
_entity.pdbx_description
1 polymer ?
#
loop_
_entity_poly.entity_id
_entity_poly.type
_entity_poly.pdbx_seq_one_letter_code
_entity_poly.pdbx_strand_id
1 'polypeptide(L)'
;MQVKSPVLKFNTATLLKAISYRVYSSLITFVISYVITRNWLASLSIGVIDTLVKIGSYYLFDEVWKKKFDSQPKPAVIWLTGLSGSGKTTIADQLVEYLGKNNIKSVKLDGDEIRNAIKMHGFDEDSRKKHNLNVGYIASLFEKQGNIVIVSLISPYRDVRDEVRTMCNRFIEVYLATPLDICIERDPKGLYKKALSGEIKDFTGISAPYEEPLSPEITLDTGKIGVDAAVSKIISLLKK
;
A
#
# COMPACT_ATOMS: atom_id res chain seq x y z
N MET A 1 -17.28 -5.18 7.44
CA MET A 1 -16.35 -4.35 8.25
C MET A 1 -16.20 -3.03 7.51
N GLN A 2 -16.73 -1.93 8.04
CA GLN A 2 -16.77 -0.64 7.32
C GLN A 2 -15.35 -0.11 7.14
N VAL A 3 -14.91 -0.01 5.88
CA VAL A 3 -13.70 0.73 5.50
C VAL A 3 -13.98 2.20 5.80
N LYS A 4 -13.59 2.67 6.99
CA LYS A 4 -13.45 4.09 7.24
C LYS A 4 -12.30 4.55 6.36
N SER A 5 -12.63 5.23 5.27
CA SER A 5 -11.68 6.08 4.57
C SER A 5 -10.96 6.96 5.61
N PRO A 6 -9.66 7.23 5.47
CA PRO A 6 -9.03 8.27 6.24
C PRO A 6 -9.59 9.58 5.68
N VAL A 7 -10.80 9.94 6.12
CA VAL A 7 -11.23 11.33 6.10
C VAL A 7 -10.12 12.05 6.84
N LEU A 8 -9.33 12.85 6.11
CA LEU A 8 -8.52 13.91 6.68
C LEU A 8 -9.42 14.59 7.70
N LYS A 9 -9.29 14.25 8.98
CA LYS A 9 -9.97 14.96 10.05
C LYS A 9 -9.27 16.31 10.07
N PHE A 10 -9.74 17.21 9.23
CA PHE A 10 -9.37 18.62 9.26
C PHE A 10 -9.71 19.09 10.66
N ASN A 11 -8.68 19.20 11.49
CA ASN A 11 -8.84 19.71 12.83
C ASN A 11 -9.20 21.19 12.68
N THR A 12 -10.48 21.51 12.83
CA THR A 12 -11.02 22.87 12.70
C THR A 12 -10.26 23.84 13.58
N ALA A 13 -9.77 23.41 14.76
CA ALA A 13 -8.93 24.20 15.63
C ALA A 13 -7.54 24.50 15.02
N THR A 14 -6.96 23.57 14.25
CA THR A 14 -5.67 23.80 13.55
C THR A 14 -5.83 24.79 12.40
N LEU A 15 -6.93 24.68 11.65
CA LEU A 15 -7.25 25.62 10.57
C LEU A 15 -7.53 27.02 11.14
N LEU A 16 -8.32 27.11 12.21
CA LEU A 16 -8.64 28.36 12.89
C LEU A 16 -7.37 29.02 13.46
N LYS A 17 -6.46 28.23 14.04
CA LYS A 17 -5.15 28.71 14.52
C LYS A 17 -4.29 29.23 13.36
N ALA A 18 -4.26 28.55 12.22
CA ALA A 18 -3.51 29.00 11.05
C ALA A 18 -4.08 30.29 10.44
N ILE A 19 -5.40 30.41 10.34
CA ILE A 19 -6.07 31.60 9.81
C ILE A 19 -5.86 32.78 10.76
N SER A 20 -6.09 32.60 12.06
CA SER A 20 -5.91 33.66 13.07
C SER A 20 -4.46 34.16 13.12
N TYR A 21 -3.47 33.25 13.06
CA TYR A 21 -2.07 33.64 12.99
C TYR A 21 -1.72 34.41 11.71
N ARG A 22 -2.29 34.04 10.56
CA ARG A 22 -2.08 34.79 9.31
C ARG A 22 -2.63 36.20 9.38
N VAL A 23 -3.87 36.37 9.88
CA VAL A 23 -4.49 37.68 10.08
C VAL A 23 -3.64 38.55 11.01
N TYR A 24 -3.18 37.98 12.13
CA TYR A 24 -2.29 38.67 13.07
C TYR A 24 -0.95 39.09 12.41
N SER A 25 -0.34 38.21 11.61
CA SER A 25 0.92 38.53 10.91
C SER A 25 0.75 39.65 9.89
N SER A 26 -0.36 39.65 9.13
CA SER A 26 -0.63 40.69 8.13
C SER A 26 -0.94 42.04 8.79
N LEU A 27 -1.60 42.03 9.96
CA LEU A 27 -1.81 43.23 10.78
C LEU A 27 -0.48 43.81 11.29
N ILE A 28 0.45 42.97 11.73
CA ILE A 28 1.80 43.42 12.13
C ILE A 28 2.52 44.08 10.96
N THR A 29 2.55 43.42 9.78
CA THR A 29 3.18 43.98 8.57
C THR A 29 2.56 45.34 8.21
N PHE A 30 1.23 45.45 8.29
CA PHE A 30 0.50 46.69 8.04
C PHE A 30 0.91 47.81 9.02
N VAL A 31 0.91 47.53 10.33
CA VAL A 31 1.24 48.52 11.36
C VAL A 31 2.67 49.01 11.21
N ILE A 32 3.64 48.11 11.01
CA ILE A 32 5.05 48.46 10.79
C ILE A 32 5.20 49.31 9.53
N SER A 33 4.60 48.87 8.43
CA SER A 33 4.61 49.62 7.17
C SER A 33 4.00 51.02 7.34
N TYR A 34 2.93 51.15 8.12
CA TYR A 34 2.25 52.43 8.34
C TYR A 34 3.09 53.39 9.17
N VAL A 35 3.76 52.90 10.22
CA VAL A 35 4.66 53.72 11.04
C VAL A 35 5.81 54.30 10.18
N ILE A 36 6.32 53.52 9.23
CA ILE A 36 7.43 53.92 8.34
C ILE A 36 6.94 54.85 7.23
N THR A 37 5.91 54.47 6.49
CA THR A 37 5.47 55.18 5.29
C THR A 37 4.55 56.37 5.60
N ARG A 38 3.93 56.39 6.78
CA ARG A 38 2.83 57.31 7.16
C ARG A 38 1.67 57.33 6.15
N ASN A 39 1.60 56.32 5.27
CA ASN A 39 0.62 56.20 4.20
C ASN A 39 -0.15 54.89 4.36
N TRP A 40 -1.43 55.01 4.66
CA TRP A 40 -2.29 53.86 4.93
C TRP A 40 -2.59 53.04 3.66
N LEU A 41 -2.72 53.68 2.48
CA LEU A 41 -2.95 53.01 1.20
C LEU A 41 -1.73 52.19 0.77
N ALA A 42 -0.53 52.75 0.92
CA ALA A 42 0.72 52.04 0.65
C ALA A 42 0.88 50.82 1.59
N SER A 43 0.58 51.00 2.87
CA SER A 43 0.71 49.94 3.88
C SER A 43 -0.30 48.81 3.70
N LEU A 44 -1.52 49.14 3.28
CA LEU A 44 -2.53 48.15 2.91
C LEU A 44 -2.07 47.31 1.71
N SER A 45 -1.53 47.98 0.69
CA SER A 45 -1.01 47.31 -0.52
C SER A 45 0.16 46.37 -0.18
N ILE A 46 1.07 46.80 0.69
CA ILE A 46 2.21 45.99 1.17
C ILE A 46 1.71 44.75 1.92
N GLY A 47 0.74 44.89 2.83
CA GLY A 47 0.19 43.75 3.57
C GLY A 47 -0.52 42.71 2.68
N VAL A 48 -1.22 43.16 1.63
CA VAL A 48 -1.85 42.26 0.64
C VAL A 48 -0.78 41.53 -0.18
N ILE A 49 0.22 42.25 -0.70
CA ILE A 49 1.31 41.66 -1.48
C ILE A 49 2.10 40.65 -0.64
N ASP A 50 2.45 41.00 0.60
CA ASP A 50 3.14 40.12 1.55
C ASP A 50 2.37 38.81 1.78
N THR A 51 1.05 38.90 1.95
CA THR A 51 0.19 37.73 2.12
C THR A 51 0.21 36.84 0.87
N LEU A 52 0.10 37.42 -0.33
CA LEU A 52 0.13 36.69 -1.59
C LEU A 52 1.50 36.01 -1.82
N VAL A 53 2.60 36.73 -1.57
CA VAL A 53 3.96 36.20 -1.70
C VAL A 53 4.20 35.06 -0.72
N LYS A 54 3.76 35.16 0.54
CA LYS A 54 3.86 34.08 1.54
C LYS A 54 3.10 32.84 1.11
N ILE A 55 1.88 32.99 0.57
CA ILE A 55 1.08 31.87 0.07
C ILE A 55 1.80 31.20 -1.11
N GLY A 56 2.23 31.97 -2.11
CA GLY A 56 2.95 31.44 -3.27
C GLY A 56 4.26 30.75 -2.88
N SER A 57 5.03 31.37 -1.99
CA SER A 57 6.31 30.84 -1.49
C SER A 57 6.11 29.56 -0.68
N TYR A 58 5.04 29.46 0.13
CA TYR A 58 4.71 28.24 0.85
C TYR A 58 4.44 27.08 -0.10
N TYR A 59 3.64 27.28 -1.15
CA TYR A 59 3.38 26.21 -2.13
C TYR A 59 4.63 25.80 -2.89
N LEU A 60 5.45 26.77 -3.31
CA LEU A 60 6.72 26.47 -3.99
C LEU A 60 7.67 25.71 -3.07
N PHE A 61 7.76 26.14 -1.81
CA PHE A 61 8.60 25.48 -0.81
C PHE A 61 8.08 24.08 -0.50
N ASP A 62 6.78 23.88 -0.33
CA ASP A 62 6.17 22.57 -0.07
C ASP A 62 6.50 21.56 -1.19
N GLU A 63 6.39 21.97 -2.45
CA GLU A 63 6.78 21.13 -3.61
C GLU A 63 8.28 20.78 -3.60
N VAL A 64 9.14 21.78 -3.40
CA VAL A 64 10.60 21.58 -3.34
C VAL A 64 10.99 20.72 -2.14
N TRP A 65 10.35 20.93 -0.99
CA TRP A 65 10.65 20.23 0.25
C TRP A 65 10.19 18.79 0.20
N LYS A 66 8.98 18.52 -0.31
CA LYS A 66 8.50 17.14 -0.57
C LYS A 66 9.44 16.39 -1.49
N LYS A 67 9.81 16.99 -2.62
CA LYS A 67 10.70 16.35 -3.59
C LYS A 67 12.11 16.07 -3.03
N LYS A 68 12.58 16.90 -2.10
CA LYS A 68 13.93 16.81 -1.54
C LYS A 68 14.03 16.00 -0.25
N PHE A 69 12.98 15.97 0.57
CA PHE A 69 13.01 15.43 1.93
C PHE A 69 11.90 14.42 2.25
N ASP A 70 10.81 14.36 1.48
CA ASP A 70 9.75 13.36 1.68
C ASP A 70 10.03 12.14 0.82
N SER A 71 10.89 11.25 1.33
CA SER A 71 11.25 9.98 0.67
C SER A 71 10.17 8.92 0.89
N GLN A 72 8.94 9.21 0.46
CA GLN A 72 7.89 8.20 0.42
C GLN A 72 8.32 7.09 -0.56
N PRO A 73 8.07 5.81 -0.25
CA PRO A 73 8.35 4.74 -1.17
C PRO A 73 7.55 4.95 -2.47
N LYS A 74 8.18 4.68 -3.62
CA LYS A 74 7.49 4.74 -4.90
C LYS A 74 6.33 3.73 -4.91
N PRO A 75 5.19 4.06 -5.54
CA PRO A 75 4.08 3.14 -5.77
C PRO A 75 4.58 1.80 -6.28
N ALA A 76 4.00 0.71 -5.78
CA ALA A 76 4.44 -0.64 -6.09
C ALA A 76 3.34 -1.65 -5.80
N VAL A 77 3.34 -2.76 -6.55
CA VAL A 77 2.57 -3.95 -6.21
C VAL A 77 3.48 -4.94 -5.48
N ILE A 78 3.19 -5.19 -4.21
CA ILE A 78 3.80 -6.23 -3.39
C ILE A 78 2.93 -7.48 -3.54
N TRP A 79 3.41 -8.45 -4.30
CA TRP A 79 2.69 -9.68 -4.62
C TRP A 79 3.18 -10.84 -3.74
N LEU A 80 2.43 -11.16 -2.70
CA LEU A 80 2.72 -12.28 -1.82
C LEU A 80 2.19 -13.57 -2.46
N THR A 81 3.09 -14.49 -2.81
CA THR A 81 2.77 -15.83 -3.33
C THR A 81 3.31 -16.93 -2.41
N GLY A 82 2.64 -18.08 -2.36
CA GLY A 82 3.04 -19.23 -1.57
C GLY A 82 1.89 -20.20 -1.33
N LEU A 83 2.17 -21.34 -0.73
CA LEU A 83 1.17 -22.36 -0.38
C LEU A 83 0.09 -21.85 0.58
N SER A 84 -1.08 -22.49 0.63
CA SER A 84 -2.07 -22.20 1.68
C SER A 84 -1.41 -22.35 3.06
N GLY A 85 -1.75 -21.51 4.05
CA GLY A 85 -1.09 -21.57 5.37
C GLY A 85 0.34 -21.01 5.44
N SER A 86 0.93 -20.53 4.32
CA SER A 86 2.30 -20.00 4.31
C SER A 86 2.51 -18.65 5.00
N GLY A 87 1.46 -18.03 5.59
CA GLY A 87 1.56 -16.76 6.32
C GLY A 87 1.26 -15.48 5.52
N LYS A 88 0.80 -15.59 4.26
CA LYS A 88 0.53 -14.43 3.37
C LYS A 88 -0.37 -13.37 3.99
N THR A 89 -1.56 -13.76 4.45
CA THR A 89 -2.55 -12.81 5.00
C THR A 89 -2.01 -12.11 6.25
N THR A 90 -1.31 -12.84 7.14
CA THR A 90 -0.68 -12.26 8.34
C THR A 90 0.38 -11.22 7.99
N ILE A 91 1.26 -11.51 7.03
CA ILE A 91 2.28 -10.56 6.56
C ILE A 91 1.61 -9.36 5.87
N ALA A 92 0.57 -9.59 5.06
CA ALA A 92 -0.17 -8.53 4.38
C ALA A 92 -0.80 -7.55 5.39
N ASP A 93 -1.46 -8.07 6.43
CA ASP A 93 -2.09 -7.26 7.46
C ASP A 93 -1.07 -6.42 8.24
N GLN A 94 0.07 -7.02 8.62
CA GLN A 94 1.14 -6.27 9.29
C GLN A 94 1.80 -5.23 8.38
N LEU A 95 1.94 -5.50 7.08
CA LEU A 95 2.42 -4.50 6.12
C LEU A 95 1.47 -3.31 6.03
N VAL A 96 0.15 -3.55 5.93
CA VAL A 96 -0.86 -2.48 5.93
C VAL A 96 -0.79 -1.66 7.21
N GLU A 97 -0.67 -2.32 8.36
CA GLU A 97 -0.55 -1.64 9.65
C GLU A 97 0.72 -0.77 9.71
N TYR A 98 1.87 -1.32 9.30
CA TYR A 98 3.13 -0.60 9.25
C TYR A 98 3.05 0.63 8.34
N LEU A 99 2.54 0.47 7.10
CA LEU A 99 2.41 1.57 6.14
C LEU A 99 1.45 2.65 6.65
N GLY A 100 0.32 2.24 7.24
CA GLY A 100 -0.65 3.15 7.85
C GLY A 100 -0.07 3.97 9.01
N LYS A 101 0.71 3.33 9.90
CA LYS A 101 1.43 4.04 10.98
C LYS A 101 2.44 5.07 10.48
N ASN A 102 2.95 4.89 9.26
CA ASN A 102 3.91 5.78 8.61
C ASN A 102 3.24 6.77 7.63
N ASN A 103 1.91 6.88 7.64
CA ASN A 103 1.13 7.73 6.71
C ASN A 103 1.36 7.43 5.22
N ILE A 104 1.76 6.20 4.89
CA ILE A 104 1.92 5.73 3.51
C ILE A 104 0.59 5.18 3.02
N LYS A 105 0.13 5.62 1.84
CA LYS A 105 -1.11 5.12 1.23
C LYS A 105 -0.92 3.69 0.73
N SER A 106 -1.74 2.78 1.22
CA SER A 106 -1.71 1.37 0.80
C SER A 106 -3.10 0.75 0.65
N VAL A 107 -3.20 -0.25 -0.22
CA VAL A 107 -4.43 -1.03 -0.47
C VAL A 107 -4.10 -2.51 -0.30
N LYS A 108 -4.90 -3.26 0.45
CA LYS A 108 -4.82 -4.72 0.54
C LYS A 108 -5.81 -5.36 -0.43
N LEU A 109 -5.35 -6.32 -1.22
CA LEU A 109 -6.19 -7.17 -2.06
C LEU A 109 -6.00 -8.63 -1.64
N ASP A 110 -6.92 -9.14 -0.81
CA ASP A 110 -6.91 -10.54 -0.40
C ASP A 110 -7.65 -11.43 -1.41
N GLY A 111 -7.04 -12.54 -1.78
CA GLY A 111 -7.56 -13.43 -2.81
C GLY A 111 -8.97 -13.96 -2.53
N ASP A 112 -9.30 -14.24 -1.27
CA ASP A 112 -10.62 -14.76 -0.90
C ASP A 112 -11.66 -13.64 -0.86
N GLU A 113 -11.29 -12.46 -0.35
CA GLU A 113 -12.15 -11.28 -0.32
C GLU A 113 -12.52 -10.83 -1.74
N ILE A 114 -11.53 -10.73 -2.63
CA ILE A 114 -11.77 -10.32 -4.01
C ILE A 114 -12.60 -11.37 -4.75
N ARG A 115 -12.28 -12.66 -4.60
CA ARG A 115 -13.03 -13.74 -5.24
C ARG A 115 -14.53 -13.66 -4.93
N ASN A 116 -14.86 -13.39 -3.67
CA ASN A 116 -16.23 -13.15 -3.23
C ASN A 116 -16.82 -11.86 -3.82
N ALA A 117 -16.06 -10.76 -3.83
CA ALA A 117 -16.52 -9.46 -4.34
C ALA A 117 -16.86 -9.50 -5.84
N ILE A 118 -16.08 -10.21 -6.65
CA ILE A 118 -16.32 -10.38 -8.09
C ILE A 118 -17.19 -11.60 -8.43
N LYS A 119 -17.75 -12.28 -7.41
CA LYS A 119 -18.61 -13.48 -7.56
C LYS A 119 -18.01 -14.56 -8.46
N MET A 120 -16.70 -14.79 -8.33
CA MET A 120 -15.99 -15.74 -9.18
C MET A 120 -16.06 -17.16 -8.60
N HIS A 121 -16.62 -18.08 -9.38
CA HIS A 121 -16.74 -19.50 -9.04
C HIS A 121 -15.65 -20.34 -9.72
N GLY A 122 -15.41 -21.55 -9.21
CA GLY A 122 -14.45 -22.49 -9.81
C GLY A 122 -13.04 -22.39 -9.23
N PHE A 123 -12.43 -23.56 -9.02
CA PHE A 123 -11.07 -23.71 -8.50
C PHE A 123 -10.19 -24.56 -9.43
N ASP A 124 -10.66 -24.80 -10.66
CA ASP A 124 -9.87 -25.37 -11.75
C ASP A 124 -8.75 -24.41 -12.18
N GLU A 125 -7.84 -24.91 -13.01
CA GLU A 125 -6.69 -24.16 -13.51
C GLU A 125 -7.10 -22.85 -14.19
N ASP A 126 -8.01 -22.89 -15.15
CA ASP A 126 -8.42 -21.71 -15.92
C ASP A 126 -9.08 -20.66 -15.03
N SER A 127 -9.94 -21.09 -14.10
CA SER A 127 -10.55 -20.20 -13.10
C SER A 127 -9.51 -19.57 -12.18
N ARG A 128 -8.46 -20.30 -11.78
CA ARG A 128 -7.37 -19.75 -10.97
C ARG A 128 -6.54 -18.75 -11.75
N LYS A 129 -6.18 -19.07 -13.01
CA LYS A 129 -5.42 -18.18 -13.88
C LYS A 129 -6.18 -16.86 -14.09
N LYS A 130 -7.45 -16.93 -14.50
CA LYS A 130 -8.32 -15.76 -14.67
C LYS A 130 -8.49 -14.95 -13.38
N HIS A 131 -8.64 -15.60 -12.22
CA HIS A 131 -8.78 -14.90 -10.94
C HIS A 131 -7.52 -14.08 -10.61
N ASN A 132 -6.34 -14.69 -10.74
CA ASN A 132 -5.08 -14.00 -10.46
C ASN A 132 -4.84 -12.85 -11.44
N LEU A 133 -5.17 -13.02 -12.73
CA LEU A 133 -5.09 -11.94 -13.73
C LEU A 133 -6.02 -10.78 -13.42
N ASN A 134 -7.26 -11.05 -13.01
CA ASN A 134 -8.22 -10.01 -12.60
C ASN A 134 -7.70 -9.22 -11.40
N VAL A 135 -7.17 -9.91 -10.38
CA VAL A 135 -6.57 -9.24 -9.20
C VAL A 135 -5.34 -8.44 -9.62
N GLY A 136 -4.49 -8.97 -10.52
CA GLY A 136 -3.33 -8.27 -11.07
C GLY A 136 -3.70 -7.00 -11.82
N TYR A 137 -4.74 -7.04 -12.65
CA TYR A 137 -5.26 -5.87 -13.35
C TYR A 137 -5.73 -4.80 -12.34
N ILE A 138 -6.54 -5.17 -11.35
CA ILE A 138 -7.00 -4.26 -10.29
C ILE A 138 -5.80 -3.68 -9.51
N ALA A 139 -4.81 -4.51 -9.17
CA ALA A 139 -3.60 -4.06 -8.48
C ALA A 139 -2.83 -3.02 -9.30
N SER A 140 -2.67 -3.25 -10.61
CA SER A 140 -2.00 -2.31 -11.50
C SER A 140 -2.69 -0.94 -11.56
N LEU A 141 -4.03 -0.90 -11.49
CA LEU A 141 -4.78 0.36 -11.49
C LEU A 141 -4.54 1.16 -10.21
N PHE A 142 -4.54 0.50 -9.04
CA PHE A 142 -4.25 1.17 -7.78
C PHE A 142 -2.79 1.64 -7.69
N GLU A 143 -1.85 0.88 -8.23
CA GLU A 143 -0.44 1.25 -8.30
C GLU A 143 -0.23 2.51 -9.16
N LYS A 144 -0.86 2.57 -10.34
CA LYS A 144 -0.85 3.74 -11.23
C LYS A 144 -1.50 4.98 -10.60
N GLN A 145 -2.40 4.79 -9.63
CA GLN A 145 -2.98 5.88 -8.83
C GLN A 145 -2.10 6.33 -7.64
N GLY A 146 -0.90 5.77 -7.51
CA GLY A 146 0.06 6.19 -6.49
C GLY A 146 0.00 5.41 -5.18
N ASN A 147 -0.60 4.21 -5.16
CA ASN A 147 -0.72 3.40 -3.95
C ASN A 147 0.34 2.30 -3.89
N ILE A 148 0.72 1.93 -2.67
CA ILE A 148 1.35 0.63 -2.41
C ILE A 148 0.26 -0.43 -2.33
N VAL A 149 0.24 -1.39 -3.26
CA VAL A 149 -0.77 -2.44 -3.30
C VAL A 149 -0.19 -3.72 -2.75
N ILE A 150 -0.82 -4.30 -1.73
CA ILE A 150 -0.39 -5.55 -1.10
C ILE A 150 -1.39 -6.63 -1.51
N VAL A 151 -0.93 -7.59 -2.31
CA VAL A 151 -1.75 -8.68 -2.82
C VAL A 151 -1.39 -9.98 -2.09
N SER A 152 -2.38 -10.68 -1.54
CA SER A 152 -2.21 -12.01 -0.93
C SER A 152 -2.96 -13.08 -1.72
N LEU A 153 -2.24 -13.84 -2.54
CA LEU A 153 -2.79 -14.92 -3.37
C LEU A 153 -1.92 -16.17 -3.28
N ILE A 154 -2.51 -17.35 -3.51
CA ILE A 154 -1.68 -18.55 -3.73
C ILE A 154 -0.89 -18.37 -5.03
N SER A 155 -1.56 -17.93 -6.10
CA SER A 155 -1.01 -17.67 -7.44
C SER A 155 -0.01 -18.74 -7.92
N PRO A 156 -0.44 -19.99 -8.13
CA PRO A 156 0.46 -21.14 -8.29
C PRO A 156 1.19 -21.19 -9.63
N TYR A 157 0.74 -20.48 -10.67
CA TYR A 157 1.30 -20.57 -12.02
C TYR A 157 2.27 -19.42 -12.31
N ARG A 158 3.47 -19.71 -12.81
CA ARG A 158 4.48 -18.69 -13.09
C ARG A 158 4.08 -17.77 -14.24
N ASP A 159 3.59 -18.34 -15.33
CA ASP A 159 3.13 -17.60 -16.52
C ASP A 159 2.19 -16.44 -16.15
N VAL A 160 1.25 -16.68 -15.25
CA VAL A 160 0.32 -15.65 -14.77
C VAL A 160 1.00 -14.60 -13.91
N ARG A 161 1.94 -14.98 -13.03
CA ARG A 161 2.67 -14.00 -12.21
C ARG A 161 3.56 -13.12 -13.08
N ASP A 162 4.20 -13.71 -14.10
CA ASP A 162 4.98 -12.98 -15.10
C ASP A 162 4.10 -12.05 -15.93
N GLU A 163 2.90 -12.48 -16.33
CA GLU A 163 1.95 -11.62 -17.02
C GLU A 163 1.54 -10.41 -16.14
N VAL A 164 1.15 -10.65 -14.88
CA VAL A 164 0.80 -9.57 -13.94
C VAL A 164 1.97 -8.61 -13.71
N ARG A 165 3.20 -9.12 -13.62
CA ARG A 165 4.43 -8.33 -13.50
C ARG A 165 4.55 -7.33 -14.64
N THR A 166 4.18 -7.69 -15.88
CA THR A 166 4.22 -6.76 -17.03
C THR A 166 3.15 -5.66 -16.98
N MET A 167 2.08 -5.82 -16.19
CA MET A 167 0.99 -4.84 -16.07
C MET A 167 1.34 -3.66 -15.14
N CYS A 168 2.33 -3.83 -14.27
CA CYS A 168 2.70 -2.92 -13.18
C CYS A 168 3.98 -2.14 -13.52
N ASN A 169 4.11 -0.88 -13.06
CA ASN A 169 5.38 -0.16 -13.25
C ASN A 169 6.46 -0.67 -12.29
N ARG A 170 6.06 -1.02 -11.06
CA ARG A 170 6.93 -1.60 -10.04
C ARG A 170 6.24 -2.80 -9.39
N PHE A 171 6.74 -3.99 -9.70
CA PHE A 171 6.26 -5.25 -9.15
C PHE A 171 7.31 -5.86 -8.23
N ILE A 172 6.90 -6.28 -7.03
CA ILE A 172 7.74 -6.93 -6.02
C ILE A 172 7.10 -8.27 -5.70
N GLU A 173 7.63 -9.34 -6.28
CA GLU A 173 7.25 -10.71 -5.99
C GLU A 173 7.90 -11.18 -4.69
N VAL A 174 7.06 -11.47 -3.70
CA VAL A 174 7.46 -11.98 -2.40
C VAL A 174 7.06 -13.45 -2.34
N TYR A 175 8.05 -14.33 -2.46
CA TYR A 175 7.84 -15.76 -2.35
C TYR A 175 7.90 -16.21 -0.89
N LEU A 176 6.78 -16.67 -0.34
CA LEU A 176 6.74 -17.32 0.97
C LEU A 176 7.01 -18.82 0.81
N ALA A 177 8.30 -19.18 0.79
CA ALA A 177 8.85 -20.52 0.68
C ALA A 177 8.72 -21.33 1.99
N THR A 178 7.55 -21.25 2.63
CA THR A 178 7.26 -22.03 3.84
C THR A 178 7.07 -23.49 3.43
N PRO A 179 7.79 -24.44 4.03
CA PRO A 179 7.64 -25.87 3.77
C PRO A 179 6.18 -26.36 3.87
N LEU A 180 5.83 -27.33 3.02
CA LEU A 180 4.46 -27.86 2.90
C LEU A 180 3.99 -28.54 4.20
N ASP A 181 4.86 -29.29 4.86
CA ASP A 181 4.61 -29.93 6.17
C ASP A 181 4.22 -28.91 7.24
N ILE A 182 4.94 -27.79 7.33
CA ILE A 182 4.59 -26.68 8.23
C ILE A 182 3.25 -26.04 7.85
N CYS A 183 2.97 -25.91 6.55
CA CYS A 183 1.69 -25.38 6.08
C CYS A 183 0.51 -26.31 6.43
N ILE A 184 0.70 -27.63 6.32
CA ILE A 184 -0.27 -28.66 6.72
C ILE A 184 -0.47 -28.67 8.24
N GLU A 185 0.61 -28.53 9.02
CA GLU A 185 0.53 -28.45 10.48
C GLU A 185 -0.29 -27.24 10.93
N ARG A 186 -0.07 -26.07 10.31
CA ARG A 186 -0.78 -24.83 10.65
C ARG A 186 -2.26 -24.86 10.28
N ASP A 187 -2.60 -25.48 9.13
CA ASP A 187 -3.92 -25.55 8.46
C ASP A 187 -5.04 -24.66 9.04
N PRO A 188 -4.89 -23.32 8.98
CA PRO A 188 -5.74 -22.40 9.75
C PRO A 188 -7.20 -22.39 9.28
N LYS A 189 -7.46 -22.92 8.08
CA LYS A 189 -8.78 -23.00 7.45
C LYS A 189 -9.32 -24.44 7.37
N GLY A 190 -8.58 -25.43 7.88
CA GLY A 190 -8.95 -26.84 7.77
C GLY A 190 -9.00 -27.36 6.32
N LEU A 191 -8.31 -26.68 5.39
CA LEU A 191 -8.36 -26.99 3.96
C LEU A 191 -7.44 -28.13 3.60
N TYR A 192 -6.27 -28.25 4.25
CA TYR A 192 -5.38 -29.39 4.04
C TYR A 192 -6.03 -30.68 4.54
N LYS A 193 -6.68 -30.65 5.70
CA LYS A 193 -7.42 -31.81 6.22
C LYS A 193 -8.47 -32.32 5.24
N LYS A 194 -9.24 -31.40 4.63
CA LYS A 194 -10.27 -31.73 3.63
C LYS A 194 -9.69 -32.17 2.28
N ALA A 195 -8.54 -31.62 1.88
CA ALA A 195 -7.85 -32.06 0.67
C ALA A 195 -7.30 -33.48 0.83
N LEU A 196 -6.71 -33.79 1.99
CA LEU A 196 -6.18 -35.12 2.31
C LEU A 196 -7.27 -36.18 2.47
N SER A 197 -8.48 -35.81 2.92
CA SER A 197 -9.65 -36.70 2.94
C SER A 197 -10.31 -36.89 1.57
N GLY A 198 -9.87 -36.16 0.54
CA GLY A 198 -10.44 -36.21 -0.82
C GLY A 198 -11.72 -35.41 -1.01
N GLU A 199 -12.17 -34.65 0.01
CA GLU A 199 -13.34 -33.76 -0.09
C GLU A 199 -13.08 -32.56 -1.02
N ILE A 200 -11.84 -32.06 -1.04
CA ILE A 200 -11.42 -30.98 -1.94
C ILE A 200 -10.50 -31.55 -3.02
N LYS A 201 -10.97 -31.50 -4.26
CA LYS A 201 -10.17 -31.84 -5.45
C LYS A 201 -9.30 -30.66 -5.88
N ASP A 202 -8.22 -30.96 -6.60
CA ASP A 202 -7.30 -30.00 -7.21
C ASP A 202 -6.64 -29.00 -6.24
N PHE A 203 -6.38 -29.41 -5.00
CA PHE A 203 -5.80 -28.52 -3.99
C PHE A 203 -4.31 -28.28 -4.23
N THR A 204 -3.90 -27.00 -4.30
CA THR A 204 -2.51 -26.62 -4.56
C THR A 204 -1.54 -27.21 -3.52
N GLY A 205 -0.50 -27.89 -4.00
CA GLY A 205 0.51 -28.56 -3.16
C GLY A 205 0.12 -29.95 -2.68
N ILE A 206 -1.09 -30.44 -2.99
CA ILE A 206 -1.53 -31.82 -2.74
C ILE A 206 -1.87 -32.51 -4.08
N SER A 207 -2.92 -32.04 -4.75
CA SER A 207 -3.45 -32.63 -6.00
C SER A 207 -3.37 -31.70 -7.21
N ALA A 208 -2.92 -30.45 -7.03
CA ALA A 208 -2.60 -29.50 -8.10
C ALA A 208 -1.21 -28.86 -7.90
N PRO A 209 -0.50 -28.47 -8.97
CA PRO A 209 0.88 -27.99 -8.86
C PRO A 209 0.97 -26.61 -8.20
N TYR A 210 2.13 -26.34 -7.62
CA TYR A 210 2.59 -25.00 -7.27
C TYR A 210 3.95 -24.78 -7.95
N GLU A 211 4.00 -23.87 -8.90
CA GLU A 211 5.23 -23.52 -9.60
C GLU A 211 5.96 -22.41 -8.83
N GLU A 212 7.05 -22.78 -8.16
CA GLU A 212 7.85 -21.83 -7.39
C GLU A 212 8.43 -20.71 -8.28
N PRO A 213 8.44 -19.45 -7.81
CA PRO A 213 9.07 -18.35 -8.54
C PRO A 213 10.57 -18.62 -8.79
N LEU A 214 11.03 -18.42 -10.03
CA LEU A 214 12.44 -18.61 -10.39
C LEU A 214 13.32 -17.43 -9.98
N SER A 215 12.77 -16.22 -9.99
CA SER A 215 13.52 -15.00 -9.68
C SER A 215 12.64 -13.99 -8.94
N PRO A 216 12.11 -14.34 -7.75
CA PRO A 216 11.37 -13.39 -6.94
C PRO A 216 12.31 -12.30 -6.41
N GLU A 217 11.80 -11.08 -6.22
CA GLU A 217 12.57 -10.01 -5.61
C GLU A 217 12.98 -10.34 -4.17
N ILE A 218 12.18 -11.17 -3.48
CA ILE A 218 12.52 -11.70 -2.17
C ILE A 218 11.88 -13.06 -1.90
N THR A 219 12.66 -13.96 -1.30
CA THR A 219 12.20 -15.26 -0.78
C THR A 219 12.27 -15.27 0.74
N LEU A 220 11.19 -15.73 1.38
CA LEU A 220 11.02 -15.76 2.83
C LEU A 220 10.52 -17.13 3.29
N ASP A 221 11.27 -17.80 4.16
CA ASP A 221 10.84 -19.03 4.84
C ASP A 221 10.18 -18.67 6.18
N THR A 222 8.84 -18.56 6.20
CA THR A 222 8.09 -18.20 7.43
C THR A 222 7.99 -19.34 8.45
N GLY A 223 8.57 -20.51 8.14
CA GLY A 223 8.82 -21.55 9.13
C GLY A 223 10.01 -21.21 10.03
N LYS A 224 10.95 -20.39 9.53
CA LYS A 224 12.19 -20.03 10.23
C LYS A 224 12.26 -18.58 10.70
N ILE A 225 11.56 -17.66 10.02
CA ILE A 225 11.55 -16.24 10.38
C ILE A 225 10.21 -15.82 10.98
N GLY A 226 10.27 -14.93 11.96
CA GLY A 226 9.07 -14.27 12.51
C GLY A 226 8.47 -13.23 11.55
N VAL A 227 7.21 -12.88 11.80
CA VAL A 227 6.45 -11.95 10.94
C VAL A 227 7.11 -10.56 10.89
N ASP A 228 7.55 -10.02 12.02
CA ASP A 228 8.21 -8.70 12.08
C ASP A 228 9.48 -8.64 11.24
N ALA A 229 10.25 -9.74 11.21
CA ALA A 229 11.45 -9.85 10.38
C ALA A 229 11.10 -9.95 8.89
N ALA A 230 10.05 -10.68 8.53
CA ALA A 230 9.54 -10.75 7.16
C ALA A 230 9.10 -9.37 6.67
N VAL A 231 8.28 -8.66 7.45
CA VAL A 231 7.80 -7.30 7.16
C VAL A 231 8.97 -6.34 7.00
N SER A 232 9.94 -6.36 7.92
CA SER A 232 11.11 -5.49 7.88
C SER A 232 11.91 -5.65 6.59
N LYS A 233 12.10 -6.89 6.12
CA LYS A 233 12.79 -7.17 4.86
C LYS A 233 12.03 -6.62 3.65
N ILE A 234 10.71 -6.82 3.60
CA ILE A 234 9.86 -6.31 2.50
C ILE A 234 9.89 -4.77 2.48
N ILE A 235 9.76 -4.12 3.64
CA ILE A 235 9.82 -2.65 3.74
C ILE A 235 11.20 -2.12 3.33
N SER A 236 12.29 -2.80 3.71
CA SER A 236 13.63 -2.40 3.29
C SER A 236 13.79 -2.44 1.77
N LEU A 237 13.18 -3.42 1.10
CA LEU A 237 13.19 -3.50 -0.35
C LEU A 237 12.34 -2.39 -0.98
N LEU A 238 11.19 -2.08 -0.38
CA LEU A 238 10.28 -1.06 -0.87
C LEU A 238 10.89 0.36 -0.85
N LYS A 239 11.74 0.64 0.14
CA LYS A 239 12.43 1.93 0.32
C LYS A 239 13.60 2.17 -0.64
N LYS A 240 14.13 1.13 -1.30
CA LYS A 240 15.14 1.27 -2.36
C LYS A 240 14.50 1.88 -3.61
#